data_AF-A0A1F3VEG1-F1
#
_entry.id   AF-A0A1F3VEG1-F1
#
_cell.length_a   1.000
_cell.length_b   1.000
_cell.length_c   1.000
_cell.angle_alpha   90.00
_cell.angle_beta   90.00
_cell.angle_gamma   90.00
#
_symmetry.space_group_name_H-M   'P 1'
#
loop_
_entity.id
_entity.type
_entity.pdbx_description
1 polymer ?
#
loop_
_entity_poly.entity_id
_entity_poly.type
_entity_poly.pdbx_seq_one_letter_code
_entity_poly.pdbx_strand_id
1 'polypeptide(L)'
;MQSFYAKFYEKVGEEKFKLISIFFCIFGDVLVASYIYGRLNNYPVFVEIMKKMIATRDPSFDVGTIPANIMAEQFQLIINVSLTMLASAVLFHLVMYAFYYANKSFARGYFKLLIWVGSVSFFFAGISLISDNPLASIGFIVQSFFYSYNIMGIRYFAQK
;
A
#
# COMPACT_ATOMS: atom_id res chain seq x y z
N MET A 1 -22.88 9.85 -29.61
CA MET A 1 -22.37 10.93 -28.73
C MET A 1 -21.27 10.33 -27.86
N GLN A 2 -19.98 10.58 -28.15
CA GLN A 2 -18.88 10.06 -27.31
C GLN A 2 -18.93 10.72 -25.93
N SER A 3 -18.85 9.93 -24.86
CA SER A 3 -18.83 10.44 -23.49
C SER A 3 -17.62 11.35 -23.26
N PHE A 4 -17.75 12.33 -22.35
CA PHE A 4 -16.65 13.23 -21.99
C PHE A 4 -15.36 12.47 -21.62
N TYR A 5 -15.48 11.36 -20.89
CA TYR A 5 -14.38 10.49 -20.50
C TYR A 5 -13.67 9.84 -21.70
N ALA A 6 -14.41 9.40 -22.72
CA ALA A 6 -13.82 8.82 -23.93
C ALA A 6 -12.94 9.83 -24.67
N LYS A 7 -13.41 11.08 -24.79
CA LYS A 7 -12.62 12.16 -25.40
C LYS A 7 -11.37 12.51 -24.60
N PHE A 8 -11.45 12.42 -23.28
CA PHE A 8 -10.30 12.66 -22.41
C PHE A 8 -9.21 11.60 -22.63
N TYR A 9 -9.55 10.31 -22.53
CA TYR A 9 -8.56 9.24 -22.70
C TYR A 9 -7.99 9.17 -24.13
N GLU A 10 -8.79 9.50 -25.13
CA GLU A 10 -8.31 9.62 -26.51
C GLU A 10 -7.19 10.67 -26.66
N LYS A 11 -7.32 11.83 -26.01
CA LYS A 11 -6.28 12.87 -26.01
C LYS A 11 -5.03 12.47 -25.24
N VAL A 12 -5.18 11.69 -24.18
CA VAL A 12 -4.03 11.18 -23.39
C VAL A 12 -3.24 10.18 -24.22
N GLY A 13 -3.91 9.25 -24.89
CA GLY A 13 -3.27 8.16 -25.62
C GLY A 13 -2.80 7.03 -24.70
N GLU A 14 -2.68 5.83 -25.26
CA GLU A 14 -2.46 4.60 -24.48
C GLU A 14 -1.09 4.57 -23.79
N GLU A 15 -0.02 4.98 -24.48
CA GLU A 15 1.34 4.96 -23.92
C GLU A 15 1.50 5.91 -22.73
N LYS A 16 1.01 7.14 -22.87
CA LYS A 16 1.03 8.12 -21.76
C LYS A 16 0.17 7.65 -20.61
N PHE A 17 -1.00 7.07 -20.90
CA PHE A 17 -1.85 6.49 -19.88
C PHE A 17 -1.12 5.39 -19.10
N LYS A 18 -0.41 4.46 -19.76
CA LYS A 18 0.37 3.42 -19.07
C LYS A 18 1.40 4.01 -18.11
N LEU A 19 2.14 5.02 -18.53
CA LEU A 19 3.14 5.70 -17.69
C LEU A 19 2.49 6.38 -16.48
N ILE A 20 1.40 7.12 -16.70
CA ILE A 20 0.63 7.76 -15.61
C ILE A 20 0.09 6.70 -14.64
N SER A 21 -0.44 5.59 -15.16
CA SER A 21 -0.96 4.51 -14.33
C SER A 21 0.12 3.87 -13.47
N ILE A 22 1.29 3.58 -14.05
CA ILE A 22 2.45 3.06 -13.30
C ILE A 22 2.87 4.06 -12.23
N PHE A 23 2.97 5.35 -12.57
CA PHE A 23 3.33 6.39 -11.61
C PHE A 23 2.37 6.44 -10.42
N PHE A 24 1.06 6.40 -10.68
CA PHE A 24 0.06 6.34 -9.62
C PHE A 24 0.19 5.08 -8.76
N CYS A 25 0.46 3.92 -9.35
CA CYS A 25 0.69 2.69 -8.58
C CYS A 25 1.96 2.78 -7.71
N ILE A 26 3.06 3.30 -8.24
CA ILE A 26 4.29 3.54 -7.47
C ILE A 26 4.03 4.49 -6.28
N PHE A 27 3.28 5.57 -6.51
CA PHE A 27 2.92 6.48 -5.42
C PHE A 27 2.09 5.78 -4.33
N GLY A 28 1.18 4.89 -4.72
CA GLY A 28 0.43 4.05 -3.79
C GLY A 28 1.31 3.09 -2.99
N ASP A 29 2.31 2.48 -3.62
CA ASP A 29 3.28 1.61 -2.95
C ASP A 29 4.09 2.36 -1.91
N VAL A 30 4.59 3.55 -2.27
CA VAL A 30 5.35 4.42 -1.36
C VAL A 30 4.46 4.86 -0.19
N LEU A 31 3.21 5.23 -0.46
CA LEU A 31 2.26 5.64 0.58
C LEU A 31 2.03 4.51 1.60
N VAL A 32 1.75 3.29 1.12
CA VAL A 32 1.52 2.12 1.99
C VAL A 32 2.79 1.72 2.74
N ALA A 33 3.93 1.65 2.06
CA ALA A 33 5.18 1.29 2.70
C ALA A 33 5.56 2.29 3.80
N SER A 34 5.42 3.59 3.53
CA SER A 34 5.67 4.65 4.51
C SER A 34 4.71 4.57 5.69
N TYR A 35 3.42 4.32 5.43
CA TYR A 35 2.42 4.18 6.48
C TYR A 35 2.69 2.96 7.37
N ILE A 36 2.94 1.79 6.79
CA ILE A 36 3.26 0.57 7.53
C ILE A 36 4.53 0.76 8.34
N TYR A 37 5.59 1.30 7.74
CA TYR A 37 6.84 1.56 8.45
C TYR A 37 6.63 2.51 9.63
N GLY A 38 5.91 3.61 9.44
CA GLY A 38 5.61 4.57 10.51
C GLY A 38 4.81 3.95 11.66
N ARG A 39 3.93 2.99 11.37
CA ARG A 39 3.16 2.26 12.40
C ARG A 39 4.01 1.22 13.14
N LEU A 40 4.88 0.51 12.45
CA LEU A 40 5.73 -0.53 13.03
C LEU A 40 6.89 0.05 13.82
N ASN A 41 7.46 1.18 13.37
CA ASN A 41 8.59 1.85 14.00
C ASN A 41 8.19 2.65 15.24
N ASN A 42 7.45 2.03 16.16
CA ASN A 42 7.02 2.61 17.42
C ASN A 42 7.37 1.67 18.58
N TYR A 43 8.58 1.84 19.12
CA TYR A 43 9.10 1.00 20.19
C TYR A 43 8.22 1.01 21.46
N PRO A 44 7.71 2.16 21.96
CA PRO A 44 6.79 2.17 23.10
C PRO A 44 5.54 1.31 22.90
N VAL A 45 4.90 1.42 21.73
CA VAL A 45 3.70 0.63 21.40
C VAL A 45 4.05 -0.85 21.29
N PHE A 46 5.17 -1.19 20.66
CA PHE A 46 5.66 -2.57 20.60
C PHE A 46 5.82 -3.17 22.00
N VAL A 47 6.51 -2.46 22.91
CA VAL A 47 6.70 -2.90 24.29
C VAL A 47 5.35 -3.12 24.97
N GLU A 48 4.43 -2.15 24.87
CA GLU A 48 3.09 -2.26 25.46
C GLU A 48 2.32 -3.50 24.98
N ILE A 49 2.33 -3.76 23.67
CA ILE A 49 1.68 -4.94 23.07
C ILE A 49 2.33 -6.23 23.58
N MET A 50 3.67 -6.29 23.62
CA MET A 50 4.39 -7.46 24.15
C MET A 50 4.03 -7.71 25.62
N LYS A 51 3.97 -6.67 26.45
CA LYS A 51 3.57 -6.82 27.86
C LYS A 51 2.16 -7.38 27.97
N LYS A 52 1.21 -6.85 27.18
CA LYS A 52 -0.18 -7.32 27.16
C LYS A 52 -0.30 -8.78 26.71
N MET A 53 0.40 -9.18 25.65
CA MET A 53 0.38 -10.56 25.16
C MET A 53 0.93 -11.54 26.19
N ILE A 54 2.04 -11.20 26.84
CA ILE A 54 2.66 -12.04 27.87
C ILE A 54 1.74 -12.16 29.08
N ALA A 55 1.22 -11.05 29.60
CA ALA A 55 0.31 -11.04 30.74
C ALA A 55 -1.00 -11.81 30.48
N THR A 56 -1.47 -11.84 29.22
CA THR A 56 -2.66 -12.62 28.82
C THR A 56 -2.38 -14.12 28.81
N ARG A 57 -1.15 -14.53 28.48
CA ARG A 57 -0.75 -15.94 28.39
C ARG A 57 -0.30 -16.49 29.74
N ASP A 58 0.39 -15.68 30.52
CA ASP A 58 0.86 -16.00 31.87
C ASP A 58 0.74 -14.75 32.76
N PRO A 59 -0.38 -14.61 33.50
CA PRO A 59 -0.60 -13.48 34.40
C PRO A 59 0.39 -13.41 35.57
N SER A 60 1.08 -14.53 35.88
CA SER A 60 2.06 -14.60 36.96
C SER A 60 3.47 -14.17 36.52
N PHE A 61 3.69 -14.05 35.21
CA PHE A 61 4.95 -13.63 34.65
C PHE A 61 5.17 -12.12 34.84
N ASP A 62 6.17 -11.76 35.65
CA ASP A 62 6.58 -10.37 35.79
C ASP A 62 7.34 -9.91 34.54
N VAL A 63 6.66 -9.14 33.69
CA VAL A 63 7.23 -8.56 32.46
C VAL A 63 8.43 -7.64 32.74
N GLY A 64 8.55 -7.10 33.96
CA GLY A 64 9.72 -6.33 34.41
C GLY A 64 11.00 -7.15 34.50
N THR A 65 10.91 -8.49 34.53
CA THR A 65 12.07 -9.39 34.54
C THR A 65 12.71 -9.58 33.17
N ILE A 66 12.07 -9.15 32.09
CA ILE A 66 12.63 -9.27 30.75
C ILE A 66 13.76 -8.25 30.59
N PRO A 67 15.00 -8.69 30.29
CA PRO A 67 16.11 -7.78 30.03
C PRO A 67 15.78 -6.79 28.91
N ALA A 68 16.09 -5.51 29.15
CA ALA A 68 15.79 -4.44 28.20
C ALA A 68 16.44 -4.66 26.82
N ASN A 69 17.61 -5.32 26.76
CA ASN A 69 18.28 -5.66 25.52
C ASN A 69 17.49 -6.68 24.69
N ILE A 70 16.83 -7.66 25.32
CA ILE A 70 16.03 -8.67 24.60
C ILE A 70 14.85 -8.00 23.89
N MET A 71 14.17 -7.05 24.55
CA MET A 71 13.07 -6.29 23.95
C MET A 71 13.54 -5.43 22.76
N ALA A 72 14.69 -4.78 22.91
CA ALA A 72 15.29 -3.98 21.84
C ALA A 72 15.71 -4.84 20.64
N GLU A 73 16.36 -5.98 20.88
CA GLU A 73 16.77 -6.93 19.83
C GLU A 73 15.57 -7.51 19.08
N GLN A 74 14.51 -7.91 19.81
CA GLN A 74 13.28 -8.39 19.21
C GLN A 74 12.59 -7.31 18.36
N PHE A 75 12.53 -6.08 18.86
CA PHE A 75 11.98 -4.96 18.09
C PHE A 75 12.77 -4.74 16.79
N GLN A 76 14.10 -4.69 16.87
CA GLN A 76 14.94 -4.49 15.70
C GLN A 76 14.79 -5.63 14.69
N LEU A 77 14.68 -6.88 15.16
CA LEU A 77 14.41 -8.03 14.30
C LEU A 77 13.08 -7.86 13.55
N ILE A 78 12.00 -7.47 14.24
CA ILE A 78 10.69 -7.25 13.63
C ILE A 78 10.75 -6.13 12.59
N ILE A 79 11.43 -5.02 12.89
CA ILE A 79 11.62 -3.92 11.93
C ILE A 79 12.38 -4.40 10.70
N ASN A 80 13.50 -5.10 10.87
CA ASN A 80 14.31 -5.59 9.76
C ASN A 80 13.55 -6.57 8.87
N VAL A 81 12.81 -7.51 9.46
CA VAL A 81 11.97 -8.46 8.70
C VAL A 81 10.87 -7.71 7.95
N SER A 82 10.20 -6.76 8.60
CA SER A 82 9.14 -5.97 7.98
C SER A 82 9.66 -5.13 6.82
N LEU A 83 10.81 -4.48 6.98
CA LEU A 83 11.48 -3.73 5.92
C LEU A 83 11.87 -4.63 4.74
N THR A 84 12.39 -5.83 5.02
CA THR A 84 12.74 -6.81 3.99
C THR A 84 11.50 -7.26 3.20
N MET A 85 10.39 -7.50 3.88
CA MET A 85 9.11 -7.84 3.25
C MET A 85 8.58 -6.69 2.40
N LEU A 86 8.58 -5.45 2.90
CA LEU A 86 8.14 -4.27 2.17
C LEU A 86 9.02 -4.03 0.93
N ALA A 87 10.34 -4.11 1.07
CA ALA A 87 11.27 -3.96 -0.05
C ALA A 87 11.02 -5.04 -1.12
N SER A 88 10.81 -6.29 -0.70
CA SER A 88 10.50 -7.40 -1.62
C SER A 88 9.17 -7.18 -2.36
N ALA A 89 8.15 -6.68 -1.67
CA ALA A 89 6.86 -6.35 -2.29
C ALA A 89 6.98 -5.21 -3.32
N VAL A 90 7.72 -4.15 -2.99
CA VAL A 90 7.99 -3.04 -3.93
C VAL A 90 8.76 -3.52 -5.15
N LEU A 91 9.79 -4.36 -4.97
CA LEU A 91 10.55 -4.94 -6.08
C LEU A 91 9.65 -5.80 -6.99
N PHE A 92 8.79 -6.62 -6.39
CA PHE A 92 7.80 -7.40 -7.14
C PHE A 92 6.87 -6.48 -7.96
N HIS A 93 6.36 -5.39 -7.36
CA HIS A 93 5.52 -4.42 -8.08
C HIS A 93 6.27 -3.75 -9.23
N LEU A 94 7.53 -3.34 -9.04
CA LEU A 94 8.35 -2.74 -10.09
C LEU A 94 8.52 -3.69 -11.30
N VAL A 95 8.76 -4.98 -11.04
CA VAL A 95 8.82 -6.01 -12.11
C VAL A 95 7.46 -6.11 -12.83
N MET A 96 6.36 -6.12 -12.07
CA MET A 96 5.02 -6.16 -12.64
C MET A 96 4.69 -4.91 -13.47
N TYR A 97 5.17 -3.74 -13.08
CA TYR A 97 5.01 -2.49 -13.85
C TYR A 97 5.81 -2.53 -15.16
N ALA A 98 7.04 -3.05 -15.12
CA ALA A 98 7.84 -3.24 -16.34
C ALA A 98 7.13 -4.19 -17.33
N PHE A 99 6.57 -5.31 -16.83
CA PHE A 99 5.80 -6.24 -17.66
C PHE A 99 4.47 -5.69 -18.14
N TYR A 100 3.81 -4.85 -17.33
CA TYR A 100 2.59 -4.13 -17.74
C TYR A 100 2.90 -3.17 -18.89
N TYR A 101 3.98 -2.39 -18.78
CA TYR A 101 4.46 -1.51 -19.85
C TYR A 101 4.77 -2.28 -21.14
N ALA A 102 5.41 -3.45 -21.01
CA ALA A 102 5.69 -4.38 -22.12
C ALA A 102 4.47 -5.19 -22.59
N ASN A 103 3.25 -4.82 -22.19
CA ASN A 103 1.99 -5.43 -22.63
C ASN A 103 1.82 -6.92 -22.32
N LYS A 104 2.49 -7.46 -21.30
CA LYS A 104 2.33 -8.87 -20.92
C LYS A 104 0.94 -9.11 -20.34
N SER A 105 0.26 -10.17 -20.80
CA SER A 105 -1.13 -10.48 -20.44
C SER A 105 -1.33 -10.70 -18.93
N PHE A 106 -0.45 -11.48 -18.30
CA PHE A 106 -0.50 -11.73 -16.86
C PHE A 106 -0.33 -10.44 -16.05
N ALA A 107 0.58 -9.55 -16.46
CA ALA A 107 0.81 -8.28 -15.79
C ALA A 107 -0.40 -7.35 -15.91
N ARG A 108 -1.11 -7.36 -17.04
CA ARG A 108 -2.39 -6.64 -17.18
C ARG A 108 -3.48 -7.16 -16.24
N GLY A 109 -3.57 -8.48 -16.06
CA GLY A 109 -4.49 -9.10 -15.11
C GLY A 109 -4.17 -8.70 -13.67
N TYR A 110 -2.90 -8.84 -13.29
CA TYR A 110 -2.42 -8.40 -11.97
C TYR A 110 -2.66 -6.91 -11.73
N PHE A 111 -2.32 -6.06 -12.69
CA PHE A 111 -2.49 -4.61 -12.56
C PHE A 111 -3.95 -4.22 -12.37
N LYS A 112 -4.88 -4.87 -13.09
CA LYS A 112 -6.33 -4.69 -12.89
C LYS A 112 -6.76 -5.06 -11.48
N LEU A 113 -6.26 -6.18 -10.94
CA LEU A 113 -6.57 -6.61 -9.58
C LEU A 113 -6.00 -5.63 -8.55
N LEU A 114 -4.74 -5.21 -8.72
CA LEU A 114 -4.05 -4.26 -7.85
C LEU A 114 -4.85 -2.96 -7.72
N ILE A 115 -5.23 -2.33 -8.83
CA ILE A 115 -5.98 -1.06 -8.78
C ILE A 115 -7.42 -1.24 -8.28
N TRP A 116 -8.06 -2.39 -8.52
CA TRP A 116 -9.41 -2.66 -8.00
C TRP A 116 -9.41 -2.80 -6.49
N VAL A 117 -8.55 -3.68 -5.98
CA VAL A 117 -8.37 -3.88 -4.54
C VAL A 117 -7.87 -2.58 -3.91
N GLY A 118 -6.91 -1.91 -4.54
CA GLY A 118 -6.36 -0.63 -4.09
C GLY A 118 -7.40 0.47 -4.00
N SER A 119 -8.24 0.65 -5.01
CA SER A 119 -9.32 1.67 -5.01
C SER A 119 -10.24 1.49 -3.80
N VAL A 120 -10.70 0.27 -3.55
CA VAL A 120 -11.62 -0.02 -2.43
C VAL A 120 -10.90 0.06 -1.09
N SER A 121 -9.77 -0.63 -0.94
CA SER A 121 -9.05 -0.71 0.33
C SER A 121 -8.49 0.64 0.78
N PHE A 122 -7.94 1.44 -0.14
CA PHE A 122 -7.40 2.76 0.21
C PHE A 122 -8.53 3.73 0.58
N PHE A 123 -9.71 3.63 -0.04
CA PHE A 123 -10.84 4.46 0.34
C PHE A 123 -11.25 4.20 1.80
N PHE A 124 -11.45 2.93 2.15
CA PHE A 124 -11.82 2.57 3.52
C PHE A 124 -10.70 2.82 4.54
N ALA A 125 -9.44 2.56 4.17
CA ALA A 125 -8.29 2.90 5.01
C ALA A 125 -8.25 4.42 5.26
N GLY A 126 -8.47 5.23 4.23
CA GLY A 126 -8.54 6.68 4.35
C GLY A 126 -9.64 7.15 5.29
N ILE A 127 -10.85 6.61 5.17
CA ILE A 127 -11.97 6.91 6.09
C ILE A 127 -11.61 6.54 7.53
N SER A 128 -11.02 5.36 7.74
CA SER A 128 -10.64 4.89 9.09
C SER A 128 -9.60 5.77 9.79
N LEU A 129 -8.86 6.58 9.03
CA LEU A 129 -7.78 7.42 9.54
C LEU A 129 -8.15 8.89 9.72
N ILE A 130 -9.40 9.29 9.44
CA ILE A 130 -9.83 10.70 9.47
C ILE A 130 -9.54 11.36 10.83
N SER A 131 -9.81 10.66 11.93
CA SER A 131 -9.58 11.18 13.29
C SER A 131 -8.13 11.10 13.74
N ASP A 132 -7.45 10.00 13.40
CA ASP A 132 -6.19 9.61 14.03
C ASP A 132 -4.98 10.16 13.28
N ASN A 133 -5.07 10.22 11.94
CA ASN A 133 -4.01 10.73 11.08
C ASN A 133 -4.61 11.37 9.81
N PRO A 134 -5.08 12.63 9.90
CA PRO A 134 -5.74 13.32 8.79
C PRO A 134 -4.90 13.39 7.52
N LEU A 135 -3.57 13.53 7.64
CA LEU A 135 -2.66 13.57 6.49
C LEU A 135 -2.61 12.22 5.77
N ALA A 136 -2.46 11.13 6.51
CA ALA A 136 -2.53 9.78 5.92
C ALA A 136 -3.91 9.53 5.30
N SER A 137 -4.99 9.92 5.98
CA SER A 137 -6.36 9.80 5.49
C SER A 137 -6.54 10.44 4.12
N ILE A 138 -6.14 11.70 3.96
CA ILE A 138 -6.19 12.41 2.67
C ILE A 138 -5.36 11.68 1.62
N GLY A 139 -4.13 11.25 1.96
CA GLY A 139 -3.26 10.50 1.04
C GLY A 139 -3.93 9.24 0.51
N PHE A 140 -4.53 8.43 1.40
CA PHE A 140 -5.23 7.20 1.04
C PHE A 140 -6.47 7.48 0.18
N ILE A 141 -7.27 8.48 0.52
CA ILE A 141 -8.46 8.86 -0.27
C ILE A 141 -8.06 9.33 -1.68
N VAL A 142 -7.08 10.23 -1.78
CA VAL A 142 -6.58 10.71 -3.08
C VAL A 142 -6.05 9.56 -3.93
N GLN A 143 -5.30 8.64 -3.31
CA GLN A 143 -4.78 7.48 -4.01
C GLN A 143 -5.89 6.52 -4.49
N SER A 144 -6.99 6.38 -3.75
CA SER A 144 -8.17 5.64 -4.22
C SER A 144 -8.74 6.25 -5.51
N PHE A 145 -8.76 7.58 -5.63
CA PHE A 145 -9.19 8.25 -6.86
C PHE A 145 -8.22 8.00 -8.02
N PHE A 146 -6.92 7.98 -7.78
CA PHE A 146 -5.93 7.62 -8.81
C PHE A 146 -6.09 6.18 -9.30
N TYR A 147 -6.39 5.23 -8.40
CA TYR A 147 -6.73 3.87 -8.80
C TYR A 147 -8.04 3.79 -9.59
N SER A 148 -9.05 4.56 -9.18
CA SER A 148 -10.32 4.65 -9.90
C SER A 148 -10.16 5.21 -11.32
N TYR A 149 -9.30 6.23 -11.47
CA TYR A 149 -8.87 6.75 -12.77
C TYR A 149 -8.23 5.63 -13.63
N ASN A 150 -7.30 4.86 -13.06
CA ASN A 150 -6.66 3.75 -13.77
C ASN A 150 -7.67 2.67 -14.21
N ILE A 151 -8.67 2.36 -13.37
CA ILE A 151 -9.74 1.39 -13.71
C ILE A 151 -10.52 1.87 -14.94
N MET A 152 -10.90 3.15 -14.95
CA MET A 152 -11.64 3.73 -16.06
C MET A 152 -10.83 3.74 -17.36
N GLY A 153 -9.55 4.16 -17.30
CA GLY A 153 -8.69 4.19 -18.47
C GLY A 153 -8.42 2.79 -19.05
N ILE A 154 -8.16 1.80 -18.20
CA ILE A 154 -7.97 0.41 -18.66
C ILE A 154 -9.24 -0.13 -19.34
N ARG A 155 -10.43 0.19 -18.81
CA ARG A 155 -11.69 -0.20 -19.45
C ARG A 155 -11.86 0.45 -20.82
N TYR A 156 -11.51 1.73 -20.95
CA TYR A 156 -11.57 2.44 -22.22
C TYR A 156 -10.62 1.83 -23.27
N PHE A 157 -9.33 1.66 -22.93
CA PHE A 157 -8.34 1.13 -23.88
C PHE A 157 -8.50 -0.36 -24.17
N ALA A 158 -9.24 -1.12 -23.36
CA ALA A 158 -9.56 -2.52 -23.64
C ALA A 158 -10.71 -2.71 -24.64
N GLN A 159 -11.50 -1.66 -24.89
CA GLN A 159 -12.63 -1.68 -25.84
C GLN A 159 -12.24 -1.14 -27.23
N LYS A 160 -11.05 -0.56 -27.36
CA LYS A 160 -10.45 -0.10 -28.62
C LYS A 160 -9.58 -1.22 -29.20
#